data_AF-A0AAP0SFE9-F1
#
_entry.id   AF-A0AAP0SFE9-F1
#
_cell.length_a   1.000
_cell.length_b   1.000
_cell.length_c   1.000
_cell.angle_alpha   90.00
_cell.angle_beta   90.00
_cell.angle_gamma   90.00
#
_symmetry.space_group_name_H-M   'P 1'
#
loop_
_entity.id
_entity.type
_entity.pdbx_description
1 polymer ?
#
loop_
_entity_poly.entity_id
_entity_poly.type
_entity_poly.pdbx_seq_one_letter_code
_entity_poly.pdbx_strand_id
1 'polypeptide(L)' 'MSEETKVKGPASYFPSIEKKYGQPISHWLNQLGTVNDKKHMEMVNWLKAEHGMGHGHANALVAYFLASAKNT' A
#
# COMPACT_ATOMS: atom_id res chain seq x y z
N MET A 1 1.63 -26.98 9.21
CA MET A 1 2.61 -25.92 8.87
C MET A 1 1.90 -24.94 7.95
N SER A 2 1.71 -23.71 8.43
CA SER A 2 1.37 -22.45 7.75
C SER A 2 0.30 -22.48 6.65
N GLU A 3 -0.91 -22.06 7.01
CA GLU A 3 -1.99 -21.75 6.06
C GLU A 3 -1.58 -20.60 5.13
N GLU A 4 -1.13 -20.92 3.92
CA GLU A 4 -1.08 -19.99 2.80
C GLU A 4 -2.52 -19.60 2.42
N THR A 5 -3.12 -18.70 3.20
CA THR A 5 -4.28 -17.95 2.75
C THR A 5 -3.81 -17.13 1.55
N LYS A 6 -4.06 -17.65 0.35
CA LYS A 6 -3.73 -17.04 -0.94
C LYS A 6 -4.28 -15.62 -0.93
N VAL A 7 -3.44 -14.65 -0.57
CA VAL A 7 -3.86 -13.26 -0.41
C VAL A 7 -4.28 -12.79 -1.80
N LYS A 8 -5.57 -12.60 -2.03
CA LYS A 8 -6.10 -12.15 -3.32
C LYS A 8 -6.16 -10.63 -3.33
N GLY A 9 -5.87 -10.02 -4.48
CA GLY A 9 -5.96 -8.58 -4.67
C GLY A 9 -4.69 -7.82 -4.22
N PRO A 10 -4.80 -6.51 -3.92
CA PRO A 10 -3.65 -5.65 -3.64
C PRO A 10 -2.75 -6.16 -2.50
N ALA A 11 -3.33 -6.83 -1.51
CA ALA A 11 -2.61 -7.39 -0.37
C ALA A 11 -1.63 -8.52 -0.75
N SER A 12 -1.74 -9.10 -1.95
CA SER A 12 -0.73 -10.05 -2.47
C SER A 12 0.67 -9.44 -2.63
N TYR A 13 0.76 -8.12 -2.79
CA TYR A 13 2.04 -7.40 -2.92
C TYR A 13 2.66 -7.08 -1.56
N PHE A 14 1.96 -7.30 -0.45
CA PHE A 14 2.44 -6.87 0.87
C PHE A 14 3.76 -7.52 1.28
N PRO A 15 3.93 -8.85 1.15
CA PRO A 15 5.21 -9.48 1.49
C PRO A 15 6.38 -8.93 0.67
N SER A 16 6.16 -8.61 -0.61
CA SER A 16 7.22 -8.05 -1.46
C SER A 16 7.53 -6.58 -1.14
N ILE A 17 6.52 -5.81 -0.75
CA ILE A 17 6.68 -4.41 -0.32
C ILE A 17 7.49 -4.35 0.97
N GLU A 18 7.11 -5.12 2.00
CA GLU A 18 7.85 -5.17 3.26
C GLU A 18 9.29 -5.63 3.04
N LYS A 19 9.49 -6.68 2.24
CA LYS A 19 10.83 -7.17 1.88
C LYS A 19 11.66 -6.14 1.12
N LYS A 20 11.05 -5.32 0.25
CA LYS A 20 11.77 -4.36 -0.60
C LYS A 20 12.06 -3.04 0.09
N TYR A 21 11.15 -2.55 0.92
CA TYR A 21 11.23 -1.22 1.54
C TYR A 21 11.49 -1.26 3.05
N GLY A 22 11.52 -2.45 3.66
CA GLY A 22 11.97 -2.66 5.04
C GLY A 22 11.04 -2.14 6.13
N GLN A 23 9.81 -1.76 5.79
CA GLN A 23 8.81 -1.25 6.72
C GLN A 23 7.52 -2.06 6.63
N PRO A 24 6.82 -2.29 7.75
CA PRO A 24 5.57 -3.05 7.77
C PRO A 24 4.45 -2.31 7.00
N ILE A 25 3.45 -3.04 6.50
CA ILE A 25 2.33 -2.42 5.77
C ILE A 25 1.60 -1.34 6.59
N SER A 26 1.44 -1.53 7.89
CA SER A 26 0.84 -0.53 8.78
C SER A 26 1.57 0.81 8.73
N HIS A 27 2.90 0.81 8.59
CA HIS A 27 3.68 2.03 8.43
C HIS A 27 3.24 2.78 7.17
N TRP A 28 3.15 2.07 6.03
CA TRP A 28 2.74 2.68 4.76
C TRP A 28 1.29 3.16 4.75
N LEU A 29 0.38 2.43 5.38
CA LEU A 29 -1.01 2.87 5.51
C LEU A 29 -1.14 4.11 6.40
N ASN A 30 -0.34 4.20 7.47
CA ASN A 30 -0.29 5.40 8.30
C ASN A 30 0.26 6.61 7.52
N GLN A 31 1.28 6.40 6.69
CA GLN A 31 1.80 7.44 5.78
C GLN A 31 0.71 7.92 4.81
N LEU A 32 -0.02 7.00 4.19
CA LEU A 32 -1.16 7.33 3.31
C LEU A 32 -2.28 8.07 4.06
N GLY A 33 -2.45 7.81 5.36
CA GLY A 33 -3.33 8.58 6.23
C GLY A 33 -2.99 10.07 6.31
N THR A 34 -1.72 10.44 6.16
CA THR A 34 -1.27 11.86 6.18
C THR A 34 -1.57 12.61 4.88
N VAL A 35 -1.83 11.86 3.79
CA VAL A 35 -2.12 12.39 2.46
C VAL A 35 -3.48 11.90 1.95
N ASN A 36 -4.41 11.59 2.87
CA ASN A 36 -5.71 11.01 2.55
C ASN A 36 -6.65 11.97 1.80
N ASP A 37 -6.32 13.26 1.80
CA ASP A 37 -6.98 14.34 1.06
C ASP A 37 -6.73 14.27 -0.45
N LYS A 38 -5.68 13.55 -0.85
CA LYS A 38 -5.23 13.44 -2.24
C LYS A 38 -6.04 12.43 -3.03
N LYS A 39 -6.06 12.58 -4.35
CA LYS A 39 -6.65 11.58 -5.24
C LYS A 39 -5.76 10.33 -5.30
N HIS A 40 -6.33 9.19 -5.68
CA HIS A 40 -5.62 7.91 -5.84
C HIS A 40 -4.25 8.06 -6.54
N MET A 41 -4.23 8.69 -7.72
CA MET A 41 -3.00 8.85 -8.49
C MET A 41 -1.99 9.81 -7.86
N GLU A 42 -2.44 10.78 -7.06
CA GLU A 42 -1.58 11.69 -6.33
C GLU A 42 -0.91 10.98 -5.16
N MET A 43 -1.64 10.13 -4.42
CA MET A 43 -1.05 9.27 -3.39
C MET A 43 -0.02 8.28 -3.98
N VAL A 44 -0.33 7.69 -5.14
CA VAL A 44 0.62 6.80 -5.85
C VAL A 44 1.89 7.57 -6.24
N ASN A 45 1.75 8.78 -6.79
CA ASN A 45 2.90 9.60 -7.16
C ASN A 45 3.70 10.07 -5.94
N TRP A 46 3.04 10.35 -4.81
CA TRP A 46 3.69 10.68 -3.55
C TRP A 46 4.56 9.52 -3.04
N LEU A 47 4.04 8.29 -3.03
CA LEU A 47 4.82 7.09 -2.67
C LEU A 47 6.02 6.86 -3.62
N LYS A 48 5.85 7.17 -4.90
CA LYS A 48 6.94 7.09 -5.89
C LYS A 48 8.01 8.14 -5.63
N ALA A 49 7.61 9.39 -5.37
CA ALA A 49 8.51 10.53 -5.20
C ALA A 49 9.26 10.49 -3.86
N GLU A 50 8.53 10.32 -2.76
CA GLU A 50 9.10 10.39 -1.41
C GLU A 50 9.79 9.09 -0.98
N HIS A 51 9.30 7.93 -1.44
CA HIS A 51 9.77 6.63 -0.97
C HIS A 51 10.39 5.76 -2.07
N GLY A 52 10.55 6.30 -3.29
CA GLY A 52 11.14 5.57 -4.41
C GLY A 52 10.36 4.30 -4.79
N MET A 53 9.06 4.27 -4.47
CA MET A 53 8.25 3.07 -4.63
C MET A 53 7.94 2.81 -6.12
N GLY A 54 7.91 1.54 -6.54
CA GLY A 54 7.51 1.17 -7.90
C GLY A 54 6.00 1.34 -8.11
N HIS A 55 5.56 1.55 -9.36
CA HIS A 55 4.14 1.81 -9.65
C HIS A 55 3.19 0.72 -9.12
N GLY A 56 3.50 -0.56 -9.33
CA GLY A 56 2.67 -1.66 -8.84
C GLY A 56 2.56 -1.72 -7.32
N HIS A 57 3.68 -1.52 -6.61
CA HIS A 57 3.72 -1.48 -5.14
C HIS A 57 2.93 -0.29 -4.58
N ALA A 58 3.15 0.90 -5.12
CA ALA A 58 2.42 2.10 -4.71
C ALA A 58 0.92 1.95 -4.96
N ASN A 59 0.54 1.48 -6.15
CA ASN A 59 -0.86 1.26 -6.50
C ASN A 59 -1.54 0.23 -5.58
N ALA A 60 -0.84 -0.83 -5.20
CA ALA A 60 -1.38 -1.84 -4.29
C ALA A 60 -1.71 -1.26 -2.90
N LEU A 61 -0.81 -0.46 -2.32
CA LEU A 61 -1.04 0.19 -1.04
C LEU A 61 -2.21 1.19 -1.09
N VAL A 62 -2.23 2.05 -2.11
CA VAL A 62 -3.29 3.07 -2.24
C VAL A 62 -4.66 2.42 -2.49
N ALA A 63 -4.72 1.41 -3.37
CA ALA A 63 -5.97 0.69 -3.62
C ALA A 63 -6.50 0.01 -2.35
N TYR A 64 -5.62 -0.60 -1.55
CA TYR A 64 -6.01 -1.20 -0.27
C TYR A 64 -6.49 -0.14 0.73
N PHE A 65 -5.73 0.96 0.89
CA PHE A 65 -6.07 2.05 1.80
C PHE A 65 -7.44 2.67 1.49
N LEU A 66 -7.70 2.99 0.21
CA LEU A 66 -8.98 3.56 -0.21
C LEU A 66 -10.14 2.57 -0.12
N ALA A 67 -9.91 1.29 -0.40
CA ALA A 67 -10.94 0.26 -0.21
C ALA A 67 -11.29 0.08 1.28
N SER A 68 -10.30 0.18 2.18
CA SER A 68 -10.52 0.13 3.62
C SER A 68 -11.29 1.36 4.13
N ALA A 69 -11.00 2.56 3.61
CA ALA A 69 -11.68 3.80 4.00
C ALA A 69 -13.16 3.88 3.54
N LYS A 70 -13.53 3.17 2.47
CA LYS A 70 -14.90 3.13 1.96
C LYS A 70 -15.84 2.18 2.71
N ASN A 71 -15.31 1.33 3.58
CA ASN A 71 -16.08 0.34 4.35
C ASN A 71 -16.38 0.77 5.80
N THR A 72 -16.17 2.05 6.12
CA THR A 72 -16.49 2.71 7.39
C THR A 72 -17.40 3.89 7.13
#